data_AF-A0A1X0R8B0-F1
#
_entry.id   AF-A0A1X0R8B0-F1
#
_cell.length_a   1.000
_cell.length_b   1.000
_cell.length_c   1.000
_cell.angle_alpha   90.00
_cell.angle_beta   90.00
_cell.angle_gamma   90.00
#
_symmetry.space_group_name_H-M   'P 1'
#
loop_
_entity.id
_entity.type
_entity.pdbx_description
1 polymer ?
#
loop_
_entity_poly.entity_id
_entity_poly.type
_entity_poly.pdbx_seq_one_letter_code
_entity_poly.pdbx_strand_id
1 'polypeptide(L)' 'DVQAWLRSLRLHKYGHAFIGMDWKQVVRMSDQDMIDAGVNTLGARRKLLKVFE' A
#
# COMPACT_ATOMS: atom_id res chain seq x y z
N ASP A 1 2.88 -4.92 11.44
CA ASP A 1 2.60 -3.48 11.35
C ASP A 1 2.78 -3.02 9.90
N VAL A 2 1.70 -2.51 9.30
CA VAL A 2 1.71 -2.00 7.92
C VAL A 2 2.73 -0.87 7.76
N GLN A 3 2.94 -0.04 8.77
CA GLN A 3 3.93 1.05 8.72
C GLN A 3 5.37 0.52 8.60
N ALA A 4 5.74 -0.46 9.44
CA ALA A 4 7.07 -1.06 9.40
C ALA A 4 7.35 -1.73 8.04
N TRP A 5 6.35 -2.40 7.47
CA TRP A 5 6.44 -3.00 6.15
C TRP A 5 6.57 -1.95 5.03
N LEU A 6 5.80 -0.86 5.08
CA LEU A 6 5.95 0.24 4.12
C LEU A 6 7.33 0.91 4.21
N ARG A 7 7.97 0.94 5.39
CA ARG A 7 9.34 1.45 5.53
C ARG A 7 10.36 0.59 4.78
N SER A 8 10.26 -0.75 4.84
CA SER A 8 11.18 -1.64 4.10
C SER A 8 11.04 -1.47 2.58
N LEU A 9 9.82 -1.17 2.11
CA LEU A 9 9.53 -0.89 0.70
C LEU A 9 9.84 0.56 0.27
N ARG A 10 10.24 1.44 1.20
CA ARG A 10 10.37 2.89 0.98
C ARG A 10 9.07 3.56 0.50
N LEU A 11 7.93 3.07 0.99
CA LEU A 11 6.58 3.56 0.68
C LEU A 11 5.87 4.15 1.90
N HIS A 12 6.57 4.35 3.02
CA HIS A 12 6.03 4.87 4.28
C HIS A 12 5.33 6.24 4.16
N LYS A 13 5.59 7.01 3.10
CA LYS A 13 4.81 8.23 2.79
C LYS A 13 3.31 7.95 2.59
N TYR A 14 2.94 6.76 2.12
CA TYR A 14 1.56 6.33 1.92
C TYR A 14 0.97 5.67 3.16
N GLY A 15 1.67 5.73 4.30
CA GLY A 15 1.19 5.12 5.53
C GLY A 15 -0.20 5.62 5.96
N HIS A 16 -0.55 6.86 5.62
CA HIS A 16 -1.88 7.44 5.87
C HIS A 16 -3.01 6.73 5.12
N ALA A 17 -2.72 6.16 3.94
CA ALA A 17 -3.69 5.43 3.11
C ALA A 17 -4.14 4.10 3.75
N PHE A 18 -3.39 3.59 4.73
CA PHE A 18 -3.60 2.27 5.32
C PHE A 18 -3.75 2.32 6.85
N ILE A 19 -4.10 3.49 7.41
CA ILE A 19 -4.35 3.62 8.85
C ILE A 19 -5.59 2.79 9.23
N GLY A 20 -5.45 1.97 10.27
CA GLY A 20 -6.53 1.09 10.73
C GLY A 20 -6.77 -0.13 9.85
N MET A 21 -5.95 -0.33 8.81
CA MET A 21 -5.99 -1.54 7.99
C MET A 21 -4.96 -2.56 8.47
N ASP A 22 -5.37 -3.82 8.48
CA ASP A 22 -4.46 -4.95 8.61
C ASP A 22 -3.74 -5.23 7.29
N TRP A 23 -2.52 -5.76 7.40
CA TRP A 23 -1.72 -6.13 6.21
C TRP A 23 -2.48 -7.09 5.27
N LYS A 24 -3.32 -7.98 5.81
CA LYS A 24 -4.16 -8.90 5.03
C LYS A 24 -5.20 -8.18 4.18
N GLN A 25 -5.68 -7.01 4.63
CA GLN A 25 -6.59 -6.18 3.86
C GLN A 25 -5.82 -5.47 2.74
N VAL A 26 -4.62 -4.96 3.05
CA VAL A 26 -3.75 -4.29 2.06
C VAL A 26 -3.34 -5.21 0.91
N VAL A 27 -3.05 -6.48 1.19
CA VAL A 27 -2.72 -7.50 0.17
C VAL A 27 -3.86 -7.75 -0.81
N ARG A 28 -5.11 -7.57 -0.38
CA ARG A 28 -6.32 -7.83 -1.19
C ARG A 28 -6.76 -6.62 -2.01
N MET A 29 -6.09 -5.47 -1.86
CA MET A 29 -6.46 -4.24 -2.56
C MET A 29 -6.11 -4.32 -4.04
N SER A 30 -7.05 -3.90 -4.88
CA SER A 30 -6.85 -3.67 -6.30
C SER A 30 -6.11 -2.34 -6.56
N ASP A 31 -5.69 -2.11 -7.82
CA ASP A 31 -5.13 -0.82 -8.23
C ASP A 31 -6.09 0.34 -7.93
N GLN A 32 -7.40 0.12 -8.12
CA GLN A 32 -8.43 1.12 -7.86
C GLN A 32 -8.56 1.41 -6.37
N ASP A 33 -8.58 0.37 -5.52
CA ASP A 33 -8.63 0.56 -4.05
C ASP A 33 -7.42 1.38 -3.56
N MET A 34 -6.25 1.16 -4.17
CA MET A 34 -5.04 1.93 -3.85
C MET A 34 -5.13 3.39 -4.31
N ILE A 35 -5.76 3.67 -5.44
CA ILE A 35 -6.05 5.04 -5.89
C ILE A 35 -6.97 5.73 -4.89
N ASP A 36 -8.08 5.06 -4.52
CA ASP A 36 -9.10 5.59 -3.62
C ASP A 36 -8.54 5.85 -2.21
N ALA A 37 -7.58 5.02 -1.77
CA ALA A 37 -6.86 5.22 -0.51
C ALA A 37 -5.81 6.36 -0.55
N GLY A 38 -5.51 6.93 -1.73
CA GLY A 38 -4.59 8.07 -1.89
C GLY A 38 -3.22 7.72 -2.48
N VAL A 39 -3.00 6.50 -2.95
CA VAL A 39 -1.77 6.07 -3.64
C VAL A 39 -1.86 6.41 -5.14
N ASN A 40 -1.85 7.70 -5.46
CA ASN A 40 -2.04 8.19 -6.84
C ASN A 40 -0.85 7.89 -7.78
N THR A 41 0.33 7.61 -7.23
CA THR A 41 1.54 7.36 -8.02
C THR A 41 1.57 5.94 -8.56
N LEU A 42 1.49 5.77 -9.89
CA LEU A 42 1.48 4.46 -10.57
C LEU A 42 2.67 3.57 -10.17
N GLY A 43 3.88 4.13 -10.04
CA GLY A 43 5.05 3.39 -9.61
C GLY A 43 4.94 2.81 -8.19
N ALA A 44 4.29 3.55 -7.28
CA ALA A 44 4.05 3.07 -5.91
C ALA A 44 3.04 1.92 -5.90
N ARG A 45 1.93 2.05 -6.66
CA ARG A 45 0.92 0.99 -6.77
C ARG A 45 1.49 -0.29 -7.38
N ARG A 46 2.20 -0.19 -8.50
CA ARG A 46 2.90 -1.34 -9.11
C ARG A 46 3.87 -2.02 -8.15
N LYS A 47 4.57 -1.23 -7.32
CA LYS A 47 5.47 -1.77 -6.30
C LYS A 47 4.73 -2.50 -5.19
N LEU A 48 3.59 -1.97 -4.73
CA LEU A 48 2.75 -2.63 -3.72
C LEU A 48 2.14 -3.92 -4.27
N LEU A 49 1.53 -3.87 -5.45
CA LEU A 49 0.91 -5.02 -6.10
C LEU A 49 1.91 -6.16 -6.34
N LYS A 50 3.15 -5.84 -6.75
CA LYS A 50 4.20 -6.84 -6.98
C LYS A 50 4.71 -7.53 -5.70
N VAL A 51 4.56 -6.90 -4.53
CA VAL A 51 4.96 -7.54 -3.25
C VAL A 51 3.95 -8.62 -2.82
N PHE A 52 2.78 -8.64 -3.46
CA PHE A 52 1.68 -9.53 -3.13
C PHE A 52 1.47 -10.66 -4.15
N GLU A 53 2.22 -10.67 -5.26
CA GLU A 53 2.48 -11.85 -6.10
C GLU A 53 3.61 -12.70 -5.49
#